data_AF-A0A401WYV7-F1
#
_entry.id   AF-A0A401WYV7-F1
#
_cell.length_a   1.000
_cell.length_b   1.000
_cell.length_c   1.000
_cell.angle_alpha   90.00
_cell.angle_beta   90.00
_cell.angle_gamma   90.00
#
_symmetry.space_group_name_H-M   'P 1'
#
loop_
_entity.id
_entity.type
_entity.pdbx_description
1 polymer ?
#
loop_
_entity_poly.entity_id
_entity_poly.type
_entity_poly.pdbx_seq_one_letter_code
_entity_poly.pdbx_strand_id
1 'polypeptide(L)'
;MKPYRITSEFNEITLPAGLRQRHATKAGVWAVIRILEGTATLVYVDTGEVRHLTPCELGLIKPEQTHYLKLSGLVRLKLEFYDSDPVHSL
;
A
#
# COMPACT_ATOMS: atom_id res chain seq x y z
N MET A 1 -10.08 13.19 7.01
CA MET A 1 -9.12 13.70 6.00
C MET A 1 -9.39 13.02 4.66
N LYS A 2 -9.03 13.62 3.52
CA LYS A 2 -9.24 13.01 2.19
C LYS A 2 -7.90 12.80 1.49
N PRO A 3 -7.71 11.71 0.73
CA PRO A 3 -6.49 11.55 -0.07
C PRO A 3 -6.46 12.59 -1.18
N TYR A 4 -5.28 13.16 -1.46
CA TYR A 4 -5.11 14.09 -2.59
C TYR A 4 -5.02 13.34 -3.92
N ARG A 5 -4.70 12.04 -3.89
CA ARG A 5 -4.65 11.18 -5.08
C ARG A 5 -5.08 9.77 -4.72
N ILE A 6 -5.89 9.17 -5.60
CA ILE A 6 -6.24 7.75 -5.58
C ILE A 6 -5.84 7.18 -6.95
N THR A 7 -5.24 5.99 -6.98
CA THR A 7 -4.94 5.31 -8.24
C THR A 7 -6.20 4.69 -8.84
N SER A 8 -6.16 4.36 -10.13
CA SER A 8 -7.03 3.30 -10.65
C SER A 8 -6.78 2.00 -9.89
N GLU A 9 -7.72 1.07 -9.98
CA GLU A 9 -7.54 -0.26 -9.40
C GLU A 9 -6.47 -1.05 -10.15
N PHE A 10 -5.69 -1.81 -9.40
CA PHE A 10 -4.74 -2.78 -9.91
C PHE A 10 -5.23 -4.19 -9.59
N ASN A 11 -4.82 -5.13 -10.42
CA ASN A 11 -4.93 -6.56 -10.14
C ASN A 11 -3.55 -7.24 -10.21
N GLU A 12 -3.52 -8.56 -10.08
CA GLU A 12 -2.28 -9.35 -10.10
C GLU A 12 -1.47 -9.22 -11.40
N ILE A 13 -2.13 -8.79 -12.49
CA ILE A 13 -1.52 -8.59 -13.82
C ILE A 13 -1.09 -7.13 -14.00
N THR A 14 -1.93 -6.18 -13.60
CA THR A 14 -1.74 -4.75 -13.88
C THR A 14 -0.95 -4.01 -12.80
N LEU A 15 -0.67 -4.63 -11.65
CA LEU A 15 0.13 -4.01 -10.59
C LEU A 15 1.55 -3.70 -11.13
N PRO A 16 1.97 -2.42 -11.11
CA PRO A 16 3.27 -2.03 -11.63
C PRO A 16 4.41 -2.79 -10.96
N ALA A 17 5.37 -3.28 -11.74
CA ALA A 17 6.49 -4.08 -11.24
C ALA A 17 7.28 -3.35 -10.13
N GLY A 18 7.38 -2.03 -10.18
CA GLY A 18 8.03 -1.22 -9.16
C GLY A 18 7.40 -1.37 -7.76
N LEU A 19 6.09 -1.57 -7.67
CA LEU A 19 5.41 -1.74 -6.37
C LEU A 19 5.67 -3.12 -5.73
N ARG A 20 6.18 -4.07 -6.53
CA ARG A 20 6.62 -5.40 -6.07
C ARG A 20 8.11 -5.44 -5.70
N GLN A 21 8.83 -4.33 -5.92
CA GLN A 21 10.23 -4.16 -5.57
C GLN A 21 10.36 -3.20 -4.39
N ARG A 22 11.54 -3.17 -3.75
CA ARG A 22 11.82 -2.24 -2.65
C ARG A 22 11.72 -0.80 -3.17
N HIS A 23 10.85 -0.02 -2.56
CA HIS A 23 10.68 1.40 -2.85
C HIS A 23 10.16 2.12 -1.61
N ALA A 24 10.07 3.45 -1.69
CA ALA A 24 9.53 4.29 -0.64
C ALA A 24 8.73 5.44 -1.25
N THR A 25 7.79 5.99 -0.46
CA THR A 25 7.18 7.29 -0.76
C THR A 25 8.18 8.42 -0.49
N LYS A 26 7.92 9.61 -1.04
CA LYS A 26 8.72 10.81 -0.76
C LYS A 26 8.47 11.31 0.68
N ALA A 27 9.37 12.17 1.17
CA ALA A 27 9.16 12.93 2.40
C ALA A 27 7.77 13.60 2.42
N GLY A 28 7.09 13.54 3.57
CA GLY A 28 5.74 14.07 3.76
C GLY A 28 4.61 13.29 3.07
N VAL A 29 4.90 12.25 2.28
CA VAL A 29 3.87 11.48 1.56
C VAL A 29 3.57 10.17 2.26
N TRP A 30 2.33 10.02 2.69
CA TRP A 30 1.78 8.77 3.21
C TRP A 30 1.06 8.02 2.09
N ALA A 31 1.09 6.68 2.16
CA ALA A 31 0.27 5.85 1.29
C ALA A 31 -0.58 4.87 2.11
N VAL A 32 -1.80 4.62 1.65
CA VAL A 32 -2.69 3.60 2.18
C VAL A 32 -3.02 2.63 1.06
N ILE A 33 -2.75 1.34 1.29
CA ILE A 33 -3.08 0.25 0.40
C ILE A 33 -4.43 -0.31 0.84
N ARG A 34 -5.42 -0.26 -0.05
CA ARG A 34 -6.73 -0.87 0.18
C ARG A 34 -6.91 -2.08 -0.72
N ILE A 35 -7.15 -3.24 -0.11
CA ILE A 35 -7.61 -4.42 -0.82
C ILE A 35 -9.12 -4.30 -1.00
N LEU A 36 -9.58 -4.54 -2.22
CA LEU A 36 -10.99 -4.61 -2.59
C LEU A 36 -11.45 -6.06 -2.68
N GLU A 37 -10.56 -6.94 -3.13
CA GLU A 37 -10.78 -8.38 -3.28
C GLU A 37 -9.44 -9.13 -3.17
N GLY A 38 -9.46 -10.35 -2.64
CA GLY A 38 -8.27 -11.18 -2.50
C GLY A 38 -7.37 -10.74 -1.33
N THR A 39 -6.06 -10.96 -1.47
CA THR A 39 -5.07 -10.62 -0.43
C THR A 39 -3.73 -10.18 -1.03
N ALA A 40 -2.97 -9.42 -0.26
CA ALA A 40 -1.58 -9.10 -0.57
C ALA A 40 -0.73 -9.14 0.71
N THR A 41 0.58 -9.34 0.57
CA THR A 41 1.51 -9.21 1.69
C THR A 41 2.31 -7.94 1.54
N LEU A 42 2.29 -7.09 2.55
CA LEU A 42 3.13 -5.90 2.66
C LEU A 42 4.32 -6.22 3.55
N VAL A 43 5.52 -5.91 3.07
CA VAL A 43 6.76 -6.10 3.83
C VAL A 43 7.44 -4.76 4.02
N TYR A 44 7.70 -4.40 5.28
CA TYR A 44 8.50 -3.24 5.66
C TYR A 44 9.96 -3.67 5.78
N VAL A 45 10.84 -3.05 4.99
CA VAL A 45 12.23 -3.51 4.84
C VAL A 45 13.04 -3.23 6.10
N ASP A 46 12.89 -2.03 6.67
CA ASP A 46 13.74 -1.58 7.77
C ASP A 46 13.47 -2.33 9.08
N THR A 47 12.21 -2.73 9.31
CA THR A 47 11.79 -3.48 10.51
C THR A 47 11.71 -4.98 10.29
N GLY A 48 11.66 -5.44 9.03
CA GLY A 48 11.34 -6.83 8.67
C GLY A 48 9.88 -7.21 8.95
N GLU A 49 9.04 -6.27 9.37
CA GLU A 49 7.63 -6.50 9.67
C GLU A 49 6.86 -6.91 8.40
N VAL A 50 5.97 -7.88 8.57
CA VAL A 50 5.13 -8.43 7.51
C VAL A 50 3.66 -8.26 7.90
N ARG A 51 2.87 -7.69 7.00
CA ARG A 51 1.41 -7.53 7.16
C ARG A 51 0.68 -8.25 6.05
N HIS A 52 -0.39 -8.96 6.41
CA HIS A 52 -1.27 -9.64 5.46
C HIS A 52 -2.51 -8.79 5.25
N LEU A 53 -2.58 -8.15 4.08
CA LEU A 53 -3.67 -7.23 3.76
C LEU A 53 -4.86 -8.01 3.20
N THR A 54 -6.05 -7.66 3.67
CA THR A 54 -7.35 -8.22 3.26
C THR A 54 -8.32 -7.06 3.04
N PRO A 55 -9.54 -7.28 2.52
CA PRO A 55 -10.54 -6.20 2.42
C PRO A 55 -10.85 -5.50 3.75
N CYS A 56 -10.58 -6.16 4.88
CA CYS A 56 -10.77 -5.61 6.23
C CYS A 56 -9.48 -5.03 6.85
N GLU A 57 -8.33 -5.21 6.22
CA GLU A 57 -7.02 -4.80 6.74
C GLU A 57 -6.26 -3.94 5.72
N LEU A 58 -6.13 -2.65 6.04
CA LEU A 58 -5.39 -1.69 5.23
C LEU A 58 -3.88 -1.75 5.49
N GLY A 59 -3.09 -1.43 4.48
CA GLY A 59 -1.64 -1.26 4.62
C GLY A 59 -1.27 0.21 4.71
N LEU A 60 -0.75 0.66 5.85
CA LEU A 60 -0.30 2.04 6.03
C LEU A 60 1.21 2.16 5.78
N ILE A 61 1.62 3.11 4.94
CA ILE A 61 3.01 3.41 4.64
C ILE A 61 3.33 4.82 5.12
N LYS A 62 4.34 4.93 5.99
CA LYS A 62 4.87 6.22 6.44
C LYS A 62 5.77 6.86 5.37
N PRO A 63 5.95 8.19 5.38
CA PRO A 63 6.92 8.85 4.51
C PRO A 63 8.29 8.19 4.62
N GLU A 64 8.92 7.98 3.46
CA GLU A 64 10.29 7.46 3.34
C GLU A 64 10.50 6.04 3.90
N GLN A 65 9.43 5.35 4.31
CA GLN A 65 9.49 3.98 4.81
C GLN A 65 9.66 3.01 3.64
N THR A 66 10.77 2.26 3.65
CA THR A 66 11.04 1.31 2.56
C THR A 66 10.17 0.07 2.70
N HIS A 67 9.45 -0.28 1.63
CA HIS A 67 8.51 -1.39 1.61
C HIS A 67 8.36 -1.99 0.21
N TYR A 68 7.64 -3.11 0.11
CA TYR A 68 7.22 -3.72 -1.14
C TYR A 68 6.04 -4.66 -0.94
N LEU A 69 5.31 -4.95 -2.03
CA LEU A 69 4.21 -5.91 -2.04
C LEU A 69 4.64 -7.27 -2.60
N LYS A 70 4.13 -8.34 -1.99
CA LYS A 70 4.07 -9.67 -2.58
C LYS A 70 2.61 -10.04 -2.84
N LEU A 71 2.35 -10.61 -4.02
CA LEU A 71 1.05 -11.14 -4.38
C LEU A 71 1.10 -12.66 -4.35
N SER A 72 0.07 -13.29 -3.77
CA SER A 72 -0.01 -14.75 -3.62
C SER A 72 -1.13 -15.36 -4.47
N GLY A 73 -1.85 -14.55 -5.24
CA GLY A 73 -3.00 -14.97 -6.05
C GLY A 73 -3.75 -13.78 -6.63
N LEU A 74 -5.00 -14.01 -7.01
CA LEU A 74 -5.91 -12.96 -7.48
C LEU A 74 -6.07 -11.87 -6.43
N VAL A 75 -6.01 -10.61 -6.87
CA VAL A 75 -6.19 -9.46 -5.99
C VAL A 75 -6.81 -8.31 -6.76
N ARG A 76 -7.60 -7.49 -6.10
CA ARG A 76 -7.92 -6.13 -6.55
C ARG A 76 -7.56 -5.16 -5.46
N LEU A 77 -6.79 -4.13 -5.77
CA LEU A 77 -6.36 -3.13 -4.81
C LEU A 77 -6.27 -1.74 -5.43
N LYS A 78 -6.24 -0.72 -4.58
CA LYS A 78 -5.93 0.66 -4.96
C LYS A 78 -5.01 1.29 -3.92
N LEU A 79 -4.27 2.32 -4.33
CA LEU A 79 -3.48 3.14 -3.42
C LEU A 79 -4.10 4.52 -3.26
N GLU A 80 -4.11 5.00 -2.03
CA GLU A 80 -4.51 6.34 -1.64
C GLU A 80 -3.27 7.07 -1.11
N PHE A 81 -3.07 8.32 -1.52
CA PHE A 81 -1.93 9.13 -1.10
C PHE A 81 -2.39 10.37 -0.33
N TYR A 82 -1.69 10.66 0.75
CA TYR A 82 -1.99 11.76 1.67
C TYR A 82 -0.73 12.59 1.92
N ASP A 83 -0.92 13.88 2.17
CA ASP A 83 0.13 14.86 2.50
C ASP A 83 0.31 15.04 4.03
N SER A 84 -0.38 14.20 4.81
CA SER A 84 -0.47 14.24 6.27
C SER A 84 -0.88 12.86 6.78
N ASP A 85 -0.68 12.59 8.08
CA ASP A 85 -0.95 11.28 8.69
C ASP A 85 -2.46 10.92 8.67
N PRO A 86 -2.87 9.87 7.93
CA PRO A 86 -4.27 9.53 7.80
C PRO A 86 -4.82 8.68 8.95
N VAL A 87 -4.01 8.22 9.92
CA VAL A 87 -4.43 7.26 10.98
C VAL A 87 -5.69 7.69 11.73
N HIS A 88 -5.85 8.98 12.02
CA HIS A 88 -7.03 9.49 12.73
C HIS A 88 -8.29 9.59 11.85
N SER A 89 -8.19 9.26 10.57
CA SER A 89 -9.26 9.35 9.56
C SER A 89 -9.54 8.03 8.85
N LEU A 90 -8.85 6.96 9.24
CA LEU A 90 -8.98 5.59 8.70
C LEU A 90 -9.75 4.72 9.68
#